data_AF-A0A6L4X3K0-F1
#
_entry.id   AF-A0A6L4X3K0-F1
#
_cell.length_a   1.000
_cell.length_b   1.000
_cell.length_c   1.000
_cell.angle_alpha   90.00
_cell.angle_beta   90.00
_cell.angle_gamma   90.00
#
_symmetry.space_group_name_H-M   'P 1'
#
loop_
_entity.id
_entity.type
_entity.pdbx_description
1 polymer ?
#
loop_
_entity_poly.entity_id
_entity_poly.type
_entity_poly.pdbx_seq_one_letter_code
_entity_poly.pdbx_strand_id
1 'polypeptide(L)'
;MGTITLTGKTRGTTRLTVKAGGITTDTPVTVRSRNLLSYGPGTGDGLTATVNPDGSLHVTGSVAERHHGLEWAVTVPDGLKGKTVTYSSVWADNAGLYSYVTFDLASGGHPPILTGGKSAPIPEDATHIVLRLLAGDNYTPDTPVDLPSFKPILNLGGTPAEWMRPDNVEAIGGGMSR
;
A
#
# COMPACT_ATOMS: atom_id res chain seq x y z
N MET A 1 37.35 -2.27 -14.04
CA MET A 1 35.97 -2.49 -14.54
C MET A 1 35.12 -1.33 -14.07
N GLY A 2 34.36 -0.69 -14.97
CA GLY A 2 33.44 0.40 -14.61
C GLY A 2 32.00 -0.12 -14.50
N THR A 3 31.21 0.50 -13.63
CA THR A 3 29.78 0.18 -13.47
C THR A 3 28.95 1.34 -14.02
N ILE A 4 27.87 1.02 -14.74
CA ILE A 4 26.85 2.00 -15.14
C ILE A 4 25.65 1.80 -14.21
N THR A 5 25.24 2.85 -13.50
CA THR A 5 24.05 2.86 -12.65
C THR A 5 22.93 3.61 -13.36
N LEU A 6 21.75 2.98 -13.47
CA LEU A 6 20.57 3.53 -14.10
C LEU A 6 19.40 3.54 -13.10
N THR A 7 18.64 4.63 -13.06
CA THR A 7 17.47 4.76 -12.18
C THR A 7 16.20 4.91 -13.02
N GLY A 8 15.26 3.98 -12.85
CA GLY A 8 13.92 4.10 -13.44
C GLY A 8 13.08 5.14 -12.71
N LYS A 9 12.50 6.09 -13.45
CA LYS A 9 11.63 7.13 -12.87
C LYS A 9 10.17 6.73 -12.77
N THR A 10 9.70 5.95 -13.75
CA THR A 10 8.30 5.55 -13.88
C THR A 10 8.22 4.03 -13.99
N ARG A 11 7.19 3.46 -13.36
CA ARG A 11 6.86 2.04 -13.44
C ARG A 11 6.67 1.61 -14.89
N GLY A 12 7.08 0.39 -15.23
CA GLY A 12 6.80 -0.21 -16.51
C GLY A 12 7.91 -1.14 -16.96
N THR A 13 7.74 -1.68 -18.17
CA THR A 13 8.71 -2.57 -18.79
C THR A 13 9.41 -1.82 -19.91
N THR A 14 10.72 -1.92 -19.97
CA THR A 14 11.56 -1.34 -21.02
C THR A 14 12.69 -2.30 -21.38
N ARG A 15 13.52 -1.93 -22.33
CA ARG A 15 14.74 -2.66 -22.70
C ARG A 15 15.95 -1.74 -22.56
N LEU A 16 16.99 -2.25 -21.92
CA LEU A 16 18.31 -1.67 -21.97
C LEU A 16 19.05 -2.28 -23.16
N THR A 17 19.29 -1.47 -24.19
CA THR A 17 20.09 -1.87 -25.36
C THR A 17 21.51 -1.37 -25.19
N VAL A 18 22.48 -2.29 -25.15
CA VAL A 18 23.92 -1.99 -25.15
C VAL A 18 24.48 -2.30 -26.53
N LYS A 19 25.14 -1.31 -27.15
CA LYS A 19 25.83 -1.46 -28.43
C LYS A 19 27.31 -1.16 -28.26
N ALA A 20 28.16 -2.06 -28.74
CA ALA A 20 29.61 -1.91 -28.77
C ALA A 20 30.15 -2.39 -30.12
N GLY A 21 30.42 -1.44 -31.02
CA GLY A 21 30.72 -1.76 -32.42
C GLY A 21 29.55 -2.48 -33.09
N GLY A 22 29.82 -3.68 -33.64
CA GLY A 22 28.80 -4.53 -34.25
C GLY A 22 27.98 -5.40 -33.27
N ILE A 23 28.33 -5.40 -31.98
CA ILE A 23 27.64 -6.21 -30.96
C ILE A 23 26.45 -5.43 -30.41
N THR A 24 25.26 -6.04 -30.40
CA THR A 24 24.05 -5.51 -29.77
C THR A 24 23.52 -6.51 -28.75
N THR A 25 23.18 -6.04 -27.55
CA THR A 25 22.55 -6.86 -26.50
C THR A 25 21.38 -6.10 -25.91
N ASP A 26 20.22 -6.75 -25.85
CA ASP A 26 19.01 -6.23 -25.23
C ASP A 26 18.76 -6.95 -23.91
N THR A 27 18.62 -6.20 -22.83
CA THR A 27 18.23 -6.70 -21.51
C THR A 27 16.85 -6.16 -21.15
N PRO A 28 15.83 -6.99 -20.91
CA PRO A 28 14.54 -6.50 -20.42
C PRO A 28 14.71 -5.95 -19.00
N VAL A 29 14.12 -4.79 -18.73
CA VAL A 29 14.13 -4.14 -17.42
C VAL A 29 12.69 -3.84 -17.01
N THR A 30 12.31 -4.26 -15.80
CA THR A 30 11.02 -3.91 -15.21
C THR A 30 11.24 -2.97 -14.02
N VAL A 31 10.68 -1.77 -14.10
CA VAL A 31 10.63 -0.83 -12.99
C VAL A 31 9.37 -1.11 -12.20
N ARG A 32 9.53 -1.56 -10.95
CA ARG A 32 8.43 -1.85 -10.02
C ARG A 32 7.96 -0.61 -9.27
N SER A 33 6.75 -0.68 -8.72
CA SER A 33 6.25 0.38 -7.85
C SER A 33 7.09 0.51 -6.58
N ARG A 34 7.22 1.73 -6.08
CA ARG A 34 7.77 1.98 -4.73
C ARG A 34 6.75 1.71 -3.63
N ASN A 35 5.47 1.59 -4.00
CA ASN A 35 4.40 1.31 -3.07
C ASN A 35 4.39 -0.20 -2.78
N LEU A 36 4.74 -0.55 -1.55
CA LEU A 36 4.83 -1.92 -1.06
C LEU A 36 3.46 -2.53 -0.76
N LEU A 37 2.39 -1.73 -0.80
CA LEU A 37 1.04 -2.20 -0.58
C LEU A 37 0.54 -2.98 -1.80
N SER A 38 -0.41 -3.88 -1.55
CA SER A 38 -1.31 -4.43 -2.55
C SER A 38 -2.72 -4.30 -2.00
N TYR A 39 -3.59 -3.65 -2.77
CA TYR A 39 -4.98 -3.42 -2.40
C TYR A 39 -5.85 -3.56 -3.65
N GLY A 40 -7.16 -3.51 -3.54
CA GLY A 40 -8.05 -3.74 -4.69
C GLY A 40 -9.51 -3.71 -4.28
N PRO A 41 -10.42 -4.25 -5.11
CA PRO A 41 -11.83 -4.36 -4.76
C PRO A 41 -12.02 -5.10 -3.43
N GLY A 42 -12.95 -4.65 -2.61
CA GLY A 42 -13.22 -5.28 -1.32
C GLY A 42 -14.56 -4.87 -0.75
N THR A 43 -15.17 -5.76 0.02
CA THR A 43 -16.45 -5.51 0.70
C THR A 43 -16.41 -6.07 2.10
N GLY A 44 -16.88 -5.31 3.07
CA GLY A 44 -16.87 -5.72 4.47
C GLY A 44 -17.24 -4.57 5.39
N ASP A 45 -17.80 -4.90 6.56
CA ASP A 45 -18.20 -3.94 7.58
C ASP A 45 -19.07 -2.78 7.04
N GLY A 46 -19.90 -3.07 6.03
CA GLY A 46 -20.77 -2.09 5.38
C GLY A 46 -20.07 -1.12 4.41
N LEU A 47 -18.75 -1.24 4.21
CA LEU A 47 -18.00 -0.53 3.19
C LEU A 47 -17.80 -1.38 1.93
N THR A 48 -17.73 -0.69 0.80
CA THR A 48 -17.32 -1.24 -0.50
C THR A 48 -16.21 -0.39 -1.08
N ALA A 49 -15.10 -1.02 -1.45
CA ALA A 49 -14.00 -0.41 -2.17
C ALA A 49 -13.97 -0.88 -3.62
N THR A 50 -13.77 0.05 -4.54
CA THR A 50 -13.49 -0.20 -5.95
C THR A 50 -12.21 0.52 -6.36
N VAL A 51 -11.63 0.13 -7.49
CA VAL A 51 -10.36 0.68 -7.98
C VAL A 51 -10.64 1.65 -9.12
N ASN A 52 -10.22 2.90 -8.94
CA ASN A 52 -10.26 3.92 -9.98
C ASN A 52 -9.26 3.62 -11.10
N PRO A 53 -9.40 4.22 -12.31
CA PRO A 53 -8.46 4.03 -13.41
C PRO A 53 -7.00 4.38 -13.07
N ASP A 54 -6.77 5.37 -12.20
CA ASP A 54 -5.42 5.74 -11.74
C ASP A 54 -4.85 4.75 -10.71
N GLY A 55 -5.68 3.85 -10.16
CA GLY A 55 -5.34 2.87 -9.15
C GLY A 55 -5.49 3.36 -7.71
N SER A 56 -6.13 4.50 -7.48
CA SER A 56 -6.66 4.87 -6.16
C SER A 56 -7.93 4.08 -5.83
N LEU A 57 -8.33 4.05 -4.56
CA LEU A 57 -9.58 3.42 -4.14
C LEU A 57 -10.71 4.44 -4.09
N HIS A 58 -11.88 4.07 -4.59
CA HIS A 58 -13.16 4.73 -4.32
C HIS A 58 -13.89 3.88 -3.29
N VAL A 59 -14.17 4.45 -2.12
CA VAL A 59 -14.80 3.72 -1.00
C VAL A 59 -16.14 4.35 -0.66
N THR A 60 -17.18 3.54 -0.62
CA THR A 60 -18.55 3.96 -0.32
C THR A 60 -19.19 3.04 0.72
N GLY A 61 -20.32 3.47 1.28
CA GLY A 61 -21.13 2.66 2.19
C GLY A 61 -21.30 3.32 3.55
N SER A 62 -21.47 2.53 4.60
CA SER A 62 -21.61 3.02 5.97
C SER A 62 -21.26 1.93 6.96
N VAL A 63 -20.59 2.28 8.06
CA VAL A 63 -20.18 1.32 9.09
C VAL A 63 -21.15 1.41 10.26
N ALA A 64 -21.62 0.26 10.77
CA ALA A 64 -22.53 0.22 11.92
C ALA A 64 -21.82 0.50 13.26
N GLU A 65 -20.49 0.29 13.32
CA GLU A 65 -19.69 0.43 14.53
C GLU A 65 -18.36 1.13 14.25
N ARG A 66 -17.81 1.83 15.24
CA ARG A 66 -16.47 2.41 15.14
C ARG A 66 -15.42 1.31 15.13
N HIS A 67 -14.25 1.59 14.57
CA HIS A 67 -13.12 0.65 14.47
C HIS A 67 -13.36 -0.58 13.57
N HIS A 68 -14.42 -0.52 12.76
CA HIS A 68 -14.75 -1.49 11.73
C HIS A 68 -14.52 -0.88 10.34
N GLY A 69 -14.23 -1.73 9.35
CA GLY A 69 -13.95 -1.27 7.99
C GLY A 69 -13.31 -2.34 7.11
N LEU A 70 -12.40 -1.90 6.23
CA LEU A 70 -11.75 -2.75 5.23
C LEU A 70 -10.29 -3.02 5.56
N GLU A 71 -9.83 -4.21 5.21
CA GLU A 71 -8.46 -4.68 5.34
C GLU A 71 -7.95 -5.32 4.05
N TRP A 72 -6.66 -5.11 3.77
CA TRP A 72 -5.90 -5.82 2.75
C TRP A 72 -4.58 -6.29 3.35
N ALA A 73 -4.27 -7.58 3.22
CA ALA A 73 -3.02 -8.17 3.66
C ALA A 73 -2.17 -8.63 2.46
N VAL A 74 -0.87 -8.33 2.50
CA VAL A 74 0.10 -8.79 1.50
C VAL A 74 1.30 -9.40 2.20
N THR A 75 1.76 -10.56 1.72
CA THR A 75 2.93 -11.23 2.29
C THR A 75 4.16 -10.32 2.24
N VAL A 76 4.90 -10.26 3.35
CA VAL A 76 6.17 -9.53 3.42
C VAL A 76 7.21 -10.25 2.56
N PRO A 77 7.80 -9.61 1.54
CA PRO A 77 8.94 -10.19 0.83
C PRO A 77 10.15 -10.30 1.78
N ASP A 78 10.81 -11.46 1.81
CA ASP A 78 11.91 -11.72 2.77
C ASP A 78 13.01 -10.66 2.74
N GLY A 79 13.31 -10.11 1.56
CA GLY A 79 14.31 -9.06 1.39
C GLY A 79 13.93 -7.70 2.00
N LEU A 80 12.73 -7.53 2.57
CA LEU A 80 12.27 -6.28 3.19
C LEU A 80 12.25 -6.32 4.72
N LYS A 81 12.34 -7.50 5.35
CA LYS A 81 12.40 -7.65 6.82
C LYS A 81 13.58 -6.86 7.39
N GLY A 82 13.36 -6.20 8.53
CA GLY A 82 14.31 -5.29 9.17
C GLY A 82 14.48 -3.92 8.50
N LYS A 83 13.94 -3.69 7.29
CA LYS A 83 14.07 -2.39 6.61
C LYS A 83 13.04 -1.39 7.12
N THR A 84 13.46 -0.14 7.28
CA THR A 84 12.57 0.96 7.60
C THR A 84 11.62 1.24 6.44
N VAL A 85 10.34 1.40 6.77
CA VAL A 85 9.27 1.84 5.88
C VAL A 85 8.54 3.04 6.49
N THR A 86 7.90 3.83 5.64
CA THR A 86 7.04 4.95 6.00
C THR A 86 5.67 4.78 5.38
N TYR A 87 4.61 4.95 6.18
CA TYR A 87 3.24 5.00 5.67
C TYR A 87 2.79 6.45 5.47
N SER A 88 2.15 6.73 4.35
CA SER A 88 1.42 7.96 4.12
C SER A 88 0.24 7.72 3.20
N SER A 89 -0.60 8.73 3.06
CA SER A 89 -1.79 8.62 2.25
C SER A 89 -2.30 10.00 1.85
N VAL A 90 -3.05 10.03 0.75
CA VAL A 90 -3.68 11.25 0.23
C VAL A 90 -5.16 10.99 -0.02
N TRP A 91 -6.01 11.92 0.42
CA TRP A 91 -7.44 11.98 0.16
C TRP A 91 -7.93 13.41 0.44
N ALA A 92 -9.00 13.85 -0.22
CA ALA A 92 -9.50 15.22 -0.10
C ALA A 92 -10.32 15.46 1.18
N ASP A 93 -11.18 14.50 1.52
CA ASP A 93 -11.97 14.42 2.74
C ASP A 93 -11.89 12.96 3.21
N ASN A 94 -11.69 12.73 4.50
CA ASN A 94 -11.62 11.36 5.03
C ASN A 94 -12.99 10.78 5.36
N ALA A 95 -14.07 11.57 5.31
CA ALA A 95 -15.43 11.14 5.64
C ALA A 95 -15.53 10.45 7.03
N GLY A 96 -14.71 10.88 8.00
CA GLY A 96 -14.63 10.26 9.33
C GLY A 96 -13.90 8.92 9.38
N LEU A 97 -13.34 8.47 8.26
CA LEU A 97 -12.49 7.29 8.19
C LEU A 97 -11.04 7.59 8.62
N TYR A 98 -10.38 6.53 9.04
CA TYR A 98 -9.00 6.50 9.47
C TYR A 98 -8.27 5.35 8.78
N SER A 99 -7.01 5.54 8.43
CA SER A 99 -6.21 4.47 7.83
C SER A 99 -4.84 4.34 8.46
N TYR A 100 -4.35 3.12 8.50
CA TYR A 100 -3.01 2.82 8.97
C TYR A 100 -2.49 1.52 8.34
N VAL A 101 -1.20 1.30 8.48
CA VAL A 101 -0.55 0.02 8.19
C VAL A 101 -0.10 -0.62 9.49
N THR A 102 -0.25 -1.94 9.58
CA THR A 102 0.34 -2.76 10.64
C THR A 102 0.90 -4.06 10.04
N PHE A 103 1.36 -4.98 10.88
CA PHE A 103 2.02 -6.21 10.44
C PHE A 103 1.48 -7.43 11.20
N ASP A 104 1.15 -8.50 10.50
CA ASP A 104 0.89 -9.78 11.15
C ASP A 104 2.20 -10.44 11.49
N LEU A 105 2.39 -10.78 12.77
CA LEU A 105 3.62 -11.40 13.26
C LEU A 105 3.42 -12.90 13.44
N ALA A 106 4.40 -13.70 13.02
CA ALA A 106 4.38 -15.15 13.27
C ALA A 106 4.30 -15.48 14.78
N SER A 107 4.82 -14.59 15.63
CA SER A 107 4.76 -14.69 17.09
C SER A 107 3.40 -14.31 17.70
N GLY A 108 2.52 -13.63 16.96
CA GLY A 108 1.28 -13.04 17.51
C GLY A 108 1.50 -11.85 18.44
N GLY A 109 2.70 -11.24 18.43
CA GLY A 109 3.02 -10.07 19.25
C GLY A 109 2.33 -8.78 18.80
N HIS A 110 2.67 -7.66 19.46
CA HIS A 110 2.13 -6.34 19.11
C HIS A 110 3.02 -5.63 18.07
N PRO A 111 2.61 -5.59 16.79
CA PRO A 111 3.36 -4.89 15.76
C PRO A 111 3.29 -3.36 15.92
N PRO A 112 4.22 -2.61 15.30
CA PRO A 112 4.05 -1.17 15.15
C PRO A 112 2.80 -0.85 14.34
N ILE A 113 2.19 0.30 14.64
CA ILE A 113 1.09 0.87 13.87
C ILE A 113 1.62 2.13 13.18
N LEU A 114 1.57 2.11 11.85
CA LEU A 114 2.04 3.20 11.00
C LEU A 114 0.86 4.02 10.52
N THR A 115 0.73 5.20 11.10
CA THR A 115 -0.26 6.21 10.74
C THR A 115 0.40 7.23 9.81
N GLY A 116 -0.35 8.17 9.22
CA GLY A 116 0.18 9.09 8.22
C GLY A 116 1.49 9.79 8.65
N GLY A 117 2.57 9.55 7.91
CA GLY A 117 3.91 10.10 8.16
C GLY A 117 4.78 9.30 9.15
N LYS A 118 4.28 8.21 9.73
CA LYS A 118 5.03 7.38 10.68
C LYS A 118 5.91 6.35 9.96
N SER A 119 7.06 6.09 10.58
CA SER A 119 8.07 5.18 10.06
C SER A 119 8.49 4.17 11.13
N ALA A 120 8.69 2.92 10.74
CA ALA A 120 9.27 1.87 11.58
C ALA A 120 9.96 0.81 10.71
N PRO A 121 10.88 0.00 11.27
CA PRO A 121 11.32 -1.21 10.60
C PRO A 121 10.17 -2.20 10.43
N ILE A 122 10.16 -2.94 9.32
CA ILE A 122 9.36 -4.16 9.20
C ILE A 122 9.92 -5.19 10.19
N PRO A 123 9.11 -5.74 11.11
CA PRO A 123 9.57 -6.76 12.06
C PRO A 123 10.14 -8.00 11.34
N GLU A 124 11.15 -8.63 11.94
CA GLU A 124 11.84 -9.79 11.35
C GLU A 124 10.91 -11.01 11.17
N ASP A 125 9.95 -11.19 12.08
CA ASP A 125 8.96 -12.26 12.05
C ASP A 125 7.64 -11.84 11.40
N ALA A 126 7.59 -10.67 10.74
CA ALA A 126 6.40 -10.23 10.02
C ALA A 126 6.10 -11.18 8.85
N THR A 127 4.84 -11.62 8.77
CA THR A 127 4.29 -12.46 7.72
C THR A 127 3.54 -11.64 6.68
N HIS A 128 2.79 -10.63 7.12
CA HIS A 128 2.00 -9.77 6.24
C HIS A 128 2.17 -8.29 6.59
N ILE A 129 2.08 -7.46 5.56
CA ILE A 129 1.81 -6.03 5.66
C ILE A 129 0.30 -5.88 5.53
N VAL A 130 -0.32 -5.19 6.49
CA VAL A 130 -1.78 -5.08 6.58
C VAL A 130 -2.18 -3.62 6.47
N LEU A 131 -2.85 -3.25 5.37
CA LEU A 131 -3.47 -1.94 5.20
C LEU A 131 -4.89 -1.99 5.75
N ARG A 132 -5.25 -1.02 6.58
CA ARG A 132 -6.60 -0.88 7.14
C ARG A 132 -7.19 0.49 6.83
N LEU A 133 -8.48 0.51 6.56
CA LEU A 133 -9.31 1.70 6.40
C LEU A 133 -10.62 1.49 7.16
N LEU A 134 -10.86 2.26 8.22
CA LEU A 134 -11.94 2.03 9.17
C LEU A 134 -12.60 3.30 9.67
N ALA A 135 -13.81 3.18 10.23
CA ALA A 135 -14.46 4.23 10.97
C ALA A 135 -13.62 4.67 12.19
N GLY A 136 -13.25 5.95 12.25
CA GLY A 136 -12.46 6.49 13.36
C GLY A 136 -13.28 6.77 14.64
N ASP A 137 -12.61 7.26 15.68
CA ASP A 137 -13.22 7.57 16.98
C ASP A 137 -14.38 8.57 16.89
N ASN A 138 -14.29 9.53 15.95
CA ASN A 138 -15.29 10.57 15.76
C ASN A 138 -16.34 10.23 14.70
N TYR A 139 -16.31 9.00 14.16
CA TYR A 139 -17.30 8.55 13.20
C TYR A 139 -18.67 8.38 13.89
N THR A 140 -19.72 8.86 13.23
CA THR A 140 -21.10 8.63 13.62
C THR A 140 -21.60 7.38 12.89
N PRO A 141 -21.98 6.30 13.60
CA PRO A 141 -22.51 5.08 13.00
C PRO A 141 -23.57 5.34 11.93
N ASP A 142 -23.56 4.49 10.90
CA ASP A 142 -24.48 4.53 9.75
C ASP A 142 -24.42 5.82 8.90
N THR A 143 -23.42 6.68 9.13
CA THR A 143 -23.21 7.86 8.30
C THR A 143 -22.67 7.44 6.92
N PRO A 144 -23.33 7.83 5.81
CA PRO A 144 -22.84 7.51 4.49
C PRO A 144 -21.43 8.06 4.25
N VAL A 145 -20.57 7.20 3.76
CA VAL A 145 -19.22 7.49 3.28
C VAL A 145 -19.24 7.54 1.77
N ASP A 146 -18.59 8.55 1.22
CA ASP A 146 -18.16 8.61 -0.17
C ASP A 146 -16.76 9.20 -0.23
N LEU A 147 -15.76 8.32 -0.30
CA LEU A 147 -14.34 8.64 -0.38
C LEU A 147 -13.88 8.43 -1.83
N PRO A 148 -13.94 9.46 -2.68
CA PRO A 148 -13.82 9.29 -4.14
C PRO A 148 -12.41 8.88 -4.58
N SER A 149 -11.39 9.24 -3.81
CA SER A 149 -10.01 8.88 -4.12
C SER A 149 -9.17 8.78 -2.85
N PHE A 150 -8.89 7.53 -2.46
CA PHE A 150 -7.99 7.16 -1.38
C PHE A 150 -6.68 6.60 -1.97
N LYS A 151 -5.57 7.24 -1.62
CA LYS A 151 -4.24 6.99 -2.19
C LYS A 151 -3.24 6.60 -1.10
N PRO A 152 -3.26 5.35 -0.60
CA PRO A 152 -2.35 4.88 0.44
C PRO A 152 -1.01 4.48 -0.18
N ILE A 153 0.08 4.72 0.55
CA ILE A 153 1.41 4.27 0.16
C ILE A 153 2.21 3.84 1.38
N LEU A 154 2.85 2.68 1.28
CA LEU A 154 3.96 2.28 2.14
C LEU A 154 5.22 2.26 1.30
N ASN A 155 6.21 3.08 1.62
CA ASN A 155 7.48 3.13 0.89
C ASN A 155 8.66 2.79 1.79
N LEU A 156 9.75 2.27 1.19
CA LEU A 156 11.02 2.12 1.89
C LEU A 156 11.62 3.48 2.28
N GLY A 157 12.33 3.49 3.40
CA GLY A 157 12.97 4.68 3.96
C GLY A 157 12.19 5.28 5.14
N GLY A 158 12.71 6.38 5.67
CA GLY A 158 12.11 7.09 6.81
C GLY A 158 11.29 8.32 6.43
N THR A 159 11.07 8.57 5.13
CA THR A 159 10.42 9.77 4.61
C THR A 159 9.22 9.38 3.75
N PRO A 160 8.06 10.06 3.88
CA PRO A 160 6.93 9.85 3.00
C PRO A 160 7.28 10.11 1.54
N ALA A 161 6.95 9.18 0.67
CA ALA A 161 7.03 9.37 -0.77
C ALA A 161 5.74 9.98 -1.33
N GLU A 162 5.86 10.62 -2.50
CA GLU A 162 4.69 10.89 -3.34
C GLU A 162 3.98 9.57 -3.67
N TRP A 163 2.65 9.59 -3.65
CA TRP A 163 1.85 8.41 -3.95
C TRP A 163 2.17 7.87 -5.34
N MET A 164 2.29 6.55 -5.41
CA MET A 164 2.46 5.79 -6.64
C MET A 164 1.50 4.61 -6.58
N ARG A 165 0.78 4.37 -7.67
CA ARG A 165 -0.05 3.17 -7.84
C ARG A 165 0.75 1.90 -7.49
N PRO A 166 0.21 0.97 -6.67
CA PRO A 166 0.89 -0.29 -6.37
C PRO A 166 1.00 -1.17 -7.61
N ASP A 167 1.90 -2.15 -7.54
CA ASP A 167 2.06 -3.12 -8.63
C ASP A 167 0.81 -3.98 -8.81
N ASN A 168 0.14 -4.34 -7.71
CA ASN A 168 -1.08 -5.11 -7.67
C ASN A 168 -2.25 -4.26 -7.14
N VAL A 169 -3.28 -4.07 -7.98
CA VAL A 169 -4.55 -3.41 -7.61
C VAL A 169 -5.73 -4.40 -7.59
N GLU A 170 -5.45 -5.69 -7.66
CA GLU A 170 -6.45 -6.77 -7.71
C GLU A 170 -6.46 -7.59 -6.41
N ALA A 171 -5.72 -7.14 -5.39
CA ALA A 171 -5.73 -7.78 -4.09
C ALA A 171 -7.11 -7.58 -3.46
N ILE A 172 -7.80 -8.70 -3.18
CA ILE A 172 -9.14 -8.66 -2.63
C ILE A 172 -9.10 -8.22 -1.17
N GLY A 173 -9.85 -7.16 -0.87
CA GLY A 173 -10.07 -6.70 0.50
C GLY A 173 -11.29 -7.34 1.13
N GLY A 174 -11.35 -7.30 2.45
CA GLY A 174 -12.50 -7.79 3.22
C GLY A 174 -12.75 -6.96 4.47
N GLY A 175 -13.77 -7.35 5.22
CA GLY A 175 -14.02 -6.80 6.55
C GLY A 175 -12.84 -7.07 7.48
N MET A 176 -12.62 -6.18 8.44
CA MET A 176 -11.50 -6.35 9.38
C MET A 176 -11.70 -7.62 10.22
N SER A 177 -10.72 -8.52 10.17
CA SER A 177 -10.66 -9.65 11.09
C SER A 177 -10.18 -9.18 12.47
N ARG A 178 -10.85 -9.66 13.54
CA ARG A 178 -10.52 -9.31 14.93
C ARG A 178 -9.22 -9.95 15.38
#